data_AF-A0A7G8FHB9-F1
#
_entry.id   AF-A0A7G8FHB9-F1
#
_cell.length_a   1.000
_cell.length_b   1.000
_cell.length_c   1.000
_cell.angle_alpha   90.00
_cell.angle_beta   90.00
_cell.angle_gamma   90.00
#
_symmetry.space_group_name_H-M   'P 1'
#
loop_
_entity.id
_entity.type
_entity.pdbx_description
1 polymer ?
#
loop_
_entity_poly.entity_id
_entity_poly.type
_entity_poly.pdbx_seq_one_letter_code
_entity_poly.pdbx_strand_id
1 'polypeptide(L)'
;MKTKKNLNAEIATAISKYQSNPKQLRRLTRSLRHAETRKACRRCAKALLKRDPQSIDAITSLIFVYSNGSGDIKMPMDLAQQRCRNKPECLKKILNRASKHLNSKERKKMKEVLQIYYKNSAEIERRQQINAQANLRLLKRSETANNSCDVITVASNEGPYIAEFIHHYIYQGFSNLFIGLNNDTSGHTGLIIAAIAKSYPQVHLINTDQEHQQGQQRGSYCRLYEEASKVTKASHCMVVDVDEYWVANPFHTKIERFLAAHTETEADVISSNWLHCHRANLFDNPLDLSNTRLELTNKFKSLFRYGIPVSDLGAHVPYVLDKPKISHISSDGQAVVDQVVNGVRKLGKKGIQACIHTTNTGWVIHRHTRSELEYASKLLHPDVNALDNLFKPNRGGYLLREESADSRQLATNLFGTSHQPPQAYLKSLEDFIDRCGIDDLITAARAEIDEELIKKRIETMNPDQIRRRQKVWKRTFRGTRFLKMLKQRSRKSSGDQREA
;
A
#
# COMPACT_ATOMS: atom_id res chain seq x y z
N MET A 1 40.88 10.96 -16.98
CA MET A 1 39.75 10.58 -16.10
C MET A 1 40.28 10.16 -14.74
N LYS A 2 39.85 10.79 -13.63
CA LYS A 2 40.17 10.28 -12.28
C LYS A 2 39.59 8.87 -12.10
N THR A 3 40.33 7.94 -11.52
CA THR A 3 39.80 6.60 -11.24
C THR A 3 38.64 6.70 -10.23
N LYS A 4 37.70 5.76 -10.33
CA LYS A 4 36.54 5.67 -9.42
C LYS A 4 36.95 5.57 -7.94
N LYS A 5 38.10 4.96 -7.66
CA LYS A 5 38.71 4.85 -6.33
C LYS A 5 39.14 6.22 -5.81
N ASN A 6 39.80 7.02 -6.63
CA ASN A 6 40.25 8.38 -6.27
C ASN A 6 39.07 9.31 -5.96
N LEU A 7 37.98 9.21 -6.72
CA LEU A 7 36.78 10.02 -6.50
C LEU A 7 36.05 9.69 -5.19
N ASN A 8 36.05 8.42 -4.78
CA ASN A 8 35.46 8.02 -3.51
C ASN A 8 36.26 8.57 -2.31
N ALA A 9 37.60 8.49 -2.39
CA ALA A 9 38.48 9.05 -1.37
C ALA A 9 38.30 10.56 -1.25
N GLU A 10 38.27 11.28 -2.37
CA GLU A 10 38.06 12.73 -2.40
C GLU A 10 36.71 13.14 -1.79
N ILE A 11 35.63 12.40 -2.08
CA ILE A 11 34.32 12.61 -1.45
C ILE A 11 34.41 12.35 0.06
N ALA A 12 35.02 11.24 0.49
CA ALA A 12 35.16 10.92 1.91
C ALA A 12 35.95 11.99 2.67
N THR A 13 37.05 12.48 2.10
CA THR A 13 37.84 13.58 2.66
C THR A 13 37.05 14.88 2.72
N ALA A 14 36.28 15.23 1.68
CA ALA A 14 35.45 16.43 1.70
C ALA A 14 34.30 16.33 2.73
N ILE A 15 33.80 15.11 2.97
CA ILE A 15 32.77 14.82 3.97
C ILE A 15 33.32 14.95 5.39
N SER A 16 34.52 14.44 5.67
CA SER A 16 35.16 14.54 6.99
C SER A 16 35.57 15.98 7.32
N LYS A 17 36.06 16.72 6.32
CA LYS A 17 36.46 18.14 6.46
C LYS A 17 35.29 19.12 6.38
N TYR A 18 34.03 18.67 6.38
CA TYR A 18 32.91 19.60 6.17
C TYR A 18 32.81 20.68 7.25
N GLN A 19 33.06 20.34 8.53
CA GLN A 19 32.98 21.30 9.63
C GLN A 19 34.00 22.43 9.48
N SER A 20 35.23 22.12 9.05
CA SER A 20 36.30 23.11 8.85
C SER A 20 36.31 23.74 7.46
N ASN A 21 35.76 23.07 6.44
CA ASN A 21 35.73 23.55 5.06
C ASN A 21 34.47 23.12 4.28
N PRO A 22 33.30 23.72 4.56
CA PRO A 22 32.06 23.38 3.87
C PRO A 22 32.09 23.71 2.36
N LYS A 23 32.95 24.67 1.96
CA LYS A 23 33.13 25.06 0.55
C LYS A 23 33.69 23.91 -0.30
N GLN A 24 34.55 23.06 0.27
CA GLN A 24 35.14 21.93 -0.44
C GLN A 24 34.07 20.94 -0.93
N LEU A 25 33.16 20.52 -0.04
CA LEU A 25 32.10 19.58 -0.40
C LEU A 25 31.10 20.19 -1.39
N ARG A 26 30.78 21.49 -1.25
CA ARG A 26 29.92 22.22 -2.21
C ARG A 26 30.55 22.33 -3.60
N ARG A 27 31.84 22.68 -3.68
CA ARG A 27 32.60 22.73 -4.95
C ARG A 27 32.66 21.36 -5.62
N LEU A 28 33.00 20.33 -4.85
CA LEU A 28 33.05 18.95 -5.33
C LEU A 28 31.66 18.48 -5.82
N THR A 29 30.59 18.79 -5.10
CA THR A 29 29.23 18.43 -5.51
C THR A 29 28.82 19.05 -6.85
N ARG A 30 29.28 20.29 -7.13
CA ARG A 30 29.07 20.98 -8.41
C ARG A 30 29.91 20.38 -9.54
N SER A 31 31.19 20.12 -9.30
CA SER A 31 32.10 19.59 -10.32
C SER A 31 31.79 18.16 -10.75
N LEU A 32 30.93 17.46 -10.01
CA LEU A 32 30.46 16.11 -10.33
C LEU A 32 29.20 16.09 -11.22
N ARG A 33 28.72 17.24 -11.73
CA ARG A 33 27.53 17.29 -12.60
C ARG A 33 27.87 16.92 -14.05
N HIS A 34 28.36 15.71 -14.24
CA HIS A 34 28.66 15.13 -15.56
C HIS A 34 28.09 13.71 -15.66
N ALA A 35 27.89 13.23 -16.89
CA ALA A 35 27.27 11.93 -17.14
C ALA A 35 28.07 10.78 -16.49
N GLU A 36 29.39 10.83 -16.58
CA GLU A 36 30.34 9.82 -16.10
C GLU A 36 30.43 9.78 -14.57
N THR A 37 30.11 10.91 -13.91
CA THR A 37 30.25 11.08 -12.46
C THR A 37 28.92 11.10 -11.71
N ARG A 38 27.80 10.86 -12.40
CA ARG A 38 26.42 10.93 -11.85
C ARG A 38 26.24 10.13 -10.53
N LYS A 39 26.77 8.90 -10.44
CA LYS A 39 26.69 8.09 -9.20
C LYS A 39 27.48 8.71 -8.04
N ALA A 40 28.62 9.33 -8.33
CA ALA A 40 29.42 10.04 -7.35
C ALA A 40 28.75 11.36 -6.94
N CYS A 41 28.21 12.12 -7.91
CA CYS A 41 27.39 13.31 -7.69
C CYS A 41 26.25 13.03 -6.72
N ARG A 42 25.50 11.94 -6.93
CA ARG A 42 24.40 11.53 -6.05
C ARG A 42 24.85 11.32 -4.61
N ARG A 43 25.96 10.60 -4.39
CA ARG A 43 26.50 10.33 -3.05
C ARG A 43 26.98 11.62 -2.39
N CYS A 44 27.72 12.45 -3.12
CA CYS A 44 28.23 13.73 -2.65
C CYS A 44 27.08 14.67 -2.25
N ALA A 45 26.07 14.81 -3.13
CA ALA A 45 24.89 15.64 -2.89
C ALA A 45 24.06 15.16 -1.69
N LYS A 46 23.85 13.85 -1.51
CA LYS A 46 23.18 13.31 -0.32
C LYS A 46 23.96 13.59 0.97
N ALA A 47 25.28 13.44 0.94
CA ALA A 47 26.13 13.72 2.09
C ALA A 47 26.16 15.21 2.45
N LEU A 48 26.10 16.09 1.44
CA LEU A 48 25.95 17.52 1.61
C LEU A 48 24.58 17.87 2.18
N LEU A 49 23.50 17.29 1.66
CA LEU A 49 22.14 17.53 2.15
C LEU A 49 21.94 17.11 3.61
N LYS A 50 22.58 16.01 4.04
CA LYS A 50 22.56 15.59 5.46
C LYS A 50 23.15 16.65 6.41
N ARG A 51 24.07 17.49 5.92
CA ARG A 51 24.78 18.50 6.70
C ARG A 51 24.25 19.92 6.49
N ASP A 52 23.67 20.17 5.32
CA ASP A 52 23.07 21.43 4.91
C ASP A 52 21.78 21.11 4.13
N PRO A 53 20.66 20.88 4.84
CA PRO A 53 19.38 20.49 4.25
C PRO A 53 18.83 21.51 3.24
N GLN A 54 19.29 22.76 3.30
CA GLN A 54 18.86 23.81 2.38
C GLN A 54 19.85 24.04 1.23
N SER A 55 20.90 23.24 1.10
CA SER A 55 21.96 23.48 0.11
C SER A 55 21.44 23.48 -1.34
N ILE A 56 21.49 24.64 -2.01
CA ILE A 56 21.15 24.75 -3.44
C ILE A 56 22.01 23.80 -4.27
N ASP A 57 23.29 23.64 -3.91
CA ASP A 57 24.21 22.80 -4.67
C ASP A 57 23.83 21.32 -4.58
N ALA A 58 23.42 20.85 -3.39
CA ALA A 58 22.91 19.50 -3.22
C ALA A 58 21.61 19.29 -3.99
N ILE A 59 20.63 20.18 -3.80
CA ILE A 59 19.32 20.12 -4.46
C ILE A 59 19.47 20.09 -5.98
N THR A 60 20.22 21.05 -6.54
CA THR A 60 20.49 21.14 -7.99
C THR A 60 21.19 19.89 -8.51
N SER A 61 22.19 19.37 -7.79
CA SER A 61 22.91 18.15 -8.18
C SER A 61 22.02 16.91 -8.15
N LEU A 62 21.08 16.80 -7.20
CA LEU A 62 20.12 15.70 -7.17
C LEU A 62 19.11 15.80 -8.32
N ILE A 63 18.60 17.00 -8.63
CA ILE A 63 17.74 17.22 -9.81
C ILE A 63 18.47 16.77 -11.08
N PHE A 64 19.73 17.21 -11.27
CA PHE A 64 20.58 16.77 -12.39
C PHE A 64 20.70 15.24 -12.45
N VAL A 65 21.01 14.59 -11.32
CA VAL A 65 21.17 13.13 -11.22
C VAL A 65 19.90 12.39 -11.64
N TYR A 66 18.72 12.87 -11.24
CA TYR A 66 17.43 12.20 -11.51
C TYR A 66 16.79 12.60 -12.84
N SER A 67 17.31 13.63 -13.53
CA SER A 67 16.79 14.14 -14.80
C SER A 67 16.81 13.13 -15.98
N ASN A 68 17.56 12.03 -15.88
CA ASN A 68 17.57 10.98 -16.90
C ASN A 68 16.55 9.85 -16.65
N GLY A 69 15.70 9.99 -15.63
CA GLY A 69 14.74 8.98 -15.18
C GLY A 69 15.31 7.94 -14.20
N SER A 70 16.57 8.08 -13.77
CA SER A 70 17.23 7.12 -12.87
C SER A 70 17.00 7.43 -11.37
N GLY A 71 15.74 7.48 -10.94
CA GLY A 71 15.36 7.56 -9.52
C GLY A 71 14.23 8.54 -9.22
N ASP A 72 14.10 8.89 -7.94
CA ASP A 72 13.01 9.70 -7.42
C ASP A 72 13.36 11.20 -7.42
N ILE A 73 12.80 11.95 -8.38
CA ILE A 73 12.96 13.40 -8.47
C ILE A 73 12.14 14.17 -7.42
N LYS A 74 11.16 13.52 -6.78
CA LYS A 74 10.19 14.21 -5.91
C LYS A 74 10.88 14.89 -4.75
N MET A 75 11.72 14.17 -4.01
CA MET A 75 12.42 14.71 -2.84
C MET A 75 13.22 15.99 -3.14
N PRO A 76 14.12 16.04 -4.14
CA PRO A 76 14.86 17.27 -4.40
C PRO A 76 13.98 18.38 -4.99
N MET A 77 12.88 18.05 -5.67
CA MET A 77 11.92 19.06 -6.14
C MET A 77 11.12 19.67 -4.98
N ASP A 78 10.63 18.86 -4.04
CA ASP A 78 9.93 19.33 -2.84
C ASP A 78 10.85 20.25 -2.02
N LEU A 79 12.13 19.89 -1.87
CA LEU A 79 13.13 20.76 -1.22
C LEU A 79 13.40 22.05 -1.98
N ALA A 80 13.41 22.01 -3.32
CA ALA A 80 13.58 23.20 -4.14
C ALA A 80 12.39 24.15 -3.98
N GLN A 81 11.16 23.63 -3.99
CA GLN A 81 9.93 24.39 -3.76
C GLN A 81 9.90 25.00 -2.36
N GLN A 82 10.17 24.19 -1.33
CA GLN A 82 10.22 24.64 0.07
C GLN A 82 11.23 25.77 0.24
N ARG A 83 12.44 25.62 -0.31
CA ARG A 83 13.47 26.67 -0.27
C ARG A 83 13.01 27.93 -0.99
N CYS A 84 12.35 27.79 -2.13
CA CYS A 84 11.89 28.92 -2.92
C CYS A 84 10.63 29.59 -2.36
N ARG A 85 10.00 29.05 -1.31
CA ARG A 85 8.75 29.58 -0.73
C ARG A 85 7.71 29.87 -1.83
N ASN A 86 7.58 28.92 -2.75
CA ASN A 86 6.69 29.02 -3.92
C ASN A 86 6.97 30.19 -4.88
N LYS A 87 8.16 30.83 -4.83
CA LYS A 87 8.56 31.85 -5.81
C LYS A 87 9.01 31.19 -7.13
N PRO A 88 8.26 31.33 -8.25
CA PRO A 88 8.54 30.60 -9.49
C PRO A 88 9.93 30.91 -10.06
N GLU A 89 10.37 32.17 -9.98
CA GLU A 89 11.69 32.61 -10.47
C GLU A 89 12.86 31.96 -9.74
N CYS A 90 12.70 31.68 -8.44
CA CYS A 90 13.72 30.96 -7.67
C CYS A 90 13.84 29.51 -8.15
N LEU A 91 12.70 28.82 -8.33
CA LEU A 91 12.68 27.43 -8.79
C LEU A 91 13.25 27.34 -10.21
N LYS A 92 12.87 28.26 -11.10
CA LYS A 92 13.39 28.39 -12.46
C LYS A 92 14.93 28.52 -12.45
N LYS A 93 15.51 29.32 -11.55
CA LYS A 93 16.98 29.42 -11.39
C LYS A 93 17.62 28.09 -11.00
N ILE A 94 17.02 27.31 -10.10
CA ILE A 94 17.53 25.99 -9.70
C ILE A 94 17.47 25.01 -10.87
N LEU A 95 16.32 24.93 -11.54
CA LEU A 95 16.11 24.05 -12.70
C LEU A 95 17.07 24.39 -13.85
N ASN A 96 17.27 25.67 -14.14
CA ASN A 96 18.23 26.14 -15.15
C ASN A 96 19.66 25.72 -14.80
N ARG A 97 20.07 25.79 -13.53
CA ARG A 97 21.40 25.33 -13.10
C ARG A 97 21.59 23.83 -13.30
N ALA A 98 20.55 23.01 -13.07
CA ALA A 98 20.62 21.57 -13.35
C ALA A 98 20.67 21.30 -14.86
N SER A 99 19.82 21.99 -15.64
CA SER A 99 19.66 21.81 -17.08
C SER A 99 20.93 22.14 -17.88
N LYS A 100 21.76 23.10 -17.41
CA LYS A 100 23.06 23.45 -18.02
C LYS A 100 24.02 22.27 -18.18
N HIS A 101 23.86 21.23 -17.37
CA HIS A 101 24.71 20.05 -17.39
C HIS A 101 24.11 18.87 -18.17
N LEU A 102 22.93 19.05 -18.78
CA LEU A 102 22.21 18.01 -19.50
C LEU A 102 22.38 18.15 -21.02
N ASN A 103 22.58 17.02 -21.70
CA ASN A 103 22.48 16.98 -23.16
C ASN A 103 21.00 17.10 -23.62
N SER A 104 20.77 17.23 -24.94
CA SER A 104 19.42 17.43 -25.51
C SER A 104 18.43 16.32 -25.11
N LYS A 105 18.86 15.05 -25.20
CA LYS A 105 18.07 13.87 -24.82
C LYS A 105 17.71 13.89 -23.33
N GLU A 106 18.65 14.26 -22.47
CA GLU A 106 18.43 14.36 -21.03
C GLU A 106 17.53 15.54 -20.66
N ARG A 107 17.60 16.68 -21.37
CA ARG A 107 16.67 17.80 -21.16
C ARG A 107 15.24 17.43 -21.52
N LYS A 108 15.04 16.66 -22.60
CA LYS A 108 13.72 16.13 -22.96
C LYS A 108 13.16 15.25 -21.83
N LYS A 109 13.95 14.29 -21.34
CA LYS A 109 13.59 13.44 -20.20
C LYS A 109 13.32 14.25 -18.92
N MET A 110 14.11 15.28 -18.64
CA MET A 110 13.89 16.17 -17.50
C MET A 110 12.51 16.83 -17.58
N LYS A 111 12.12 17.32 -18.77
CA LYS A 111 10.78 17.91 -18.97
C LYS A 111 9.67 16.91 -18.70
N GLU A 112 9.78 15.68 -19.23
CA GLU A 112 8.80 14.60 -19.00
C GLU A 112 8.68 14.27 -17.50
N VAL A 113 9.81 14.10 -16.82
CA VAL A 113 9.86 13.81 -15.37
C VAL A 113 9.28 14.97 -14.54
N LEU A 114 9.52 16.23 -14.93
CA LEU A 114 8.95 17.40 -14.27
C LEU A 114 7.44 17.51 -14.49
N GLN A 115 6.93 17.21 -15.68
CA GLN A 115 5.49 17.17 -15.95
C GLN A 115 4.79 16.14 -15.05
N ILE A 116 5.37 14.94 -14.92
CA ILE A 116 4.86 13.89 -14.00
C ILE A 116 4.89 14.39 -12.55
N TYR A 117 5.98 15.04 -12.14
CA TYR A 117 6.09 15.62 -10.80
C TYR A 117 4.97 16.64 -10.52
N TYR A 118 4.75 17.61 -11.41
CA TYR A 118 3.73 18.64 -11.20
C TYR A 118 2.32 18.04 -11.18
N LYS A 119 2.02 17.09 -12.07
CA LYS A 119 0.74 16.37 -12.06
C LYS A 119 0.51 15.66 -10.71
N ASN A 120 1.52 14.94 -10.22
CA ASN A 120 1.44 14.23 -8.95
C ASN A 120 1.33 15.17 -7.75
N SER A 121 2.02 16.32 -7.77
CA SER A 121 1.93 17.32 -6.70
C SER A 121 0.54 17.96 -6.64
N ALA A 122 -0.03 18.33 -7.80
CA ALA A 122 -1.40 18.87 -7.87
C ALA A 122 -2.43 17.87 -7.33
N GLU A 123 -2.29 16.57 -7.66
CA GLU A 123 -3.17 15.54 -7.12
C GLU A 123 -3.02 15.36 -5.60
N ILE A 124 -1.80 15.45 -5.06
CA ILE A 124 -1.57 15.41 -3.61
C ILE A 124 -2.25 16.61 -2.93
N GLU A 125 -2.12 17.82 -3.48
CA GLU A 125 -2.78 19.02 -2.97
C GLU A 125 -4.31 18.89 -3.00
N ARG A 126 -4.88 18.36 -4.09
CA ARG A 126 -6.32 18.07 -4.19
C ARG A 126 -6.79 17.13 -3.08
N ARG A 127 -6.08 16.01 -2.85
CA ARG A 127 -6.43 15.06 -1.79
C ARG A 127 -6.32 15.68 -0.39
N GLN A 128 -5.29 16.51 -0.16
CA GLN A 128 -5.14 17.24 1.09
C GLN A 128 -6.32 18.19 1.36
N GLN A 129 -6.83 18.87 0.33
CA GLN A 129 -8.01 19.74 0.45
C GLN A 129 -9.27 18.93 0.78
N ILE A 130 -9.49 17.80 0.11
CA ILE A 130 -10.61 16.89 0.38
C ILE A 130 -10.57 16.40 1.83
N ASN A 131 -9.41 15.90 2.28
CA ASN A 131 -9.24 15.41 3.64
C ASN A 131 -9.42 16.52 4.69
N ALA A 132 -8.94 17.74 4.40
CA ALA A 132 -9.17 18.88 5.29
C ALA A 132 -10.66 19.21 5.43
N GLN A 133 -11.42 19.21 4.34
CA GLN A 133 -12.87 19.43 4.38
C GLN A 133 -13.61 18.30 5.11
N ALA A 134 -13.22 17.04 4.87
CA ALA A 134 -13.76 15.88 5.57
C ALA A 134 -13.50 15.99 7.09
N ASN A 135 -12.27 16.32 7.50
CA ASN A 135 -11.93 16.55 8.90
C ASN A 135 -12.74 17.68 9.52
N LEU A 136 -12.95 18.80 8.82
CA LEU A 136 -13.78 19.89 9.31
C LEU A 136 -15.24 19.44 9.54
N ARG A 137 -15.79 18.57 8.69
CA ARG A 137 -17.13 17.99 8.91
C ARG A 137 -17.15 17.09 10.14
N LEU A 138 -16.17 16.20 10.26
CA LEU A 138 -16.05 15.26 11.38
C LEU A 138 -15.87 15.98 12.73
N LEU A 139 -15.14 17.09 12.77
CA LEU A 139 -14.97 17.90 13.99
C LEU A 139 -16.22 18.69 14.38
N LYS A 140 -17.14 18.94 13.43
CA LYS A 140 -18.37 19.73 13.64
C LYS A 140 -19.62 18.88 13.84
N ARG A 141 -19.51 17.55 13.78
CA ARG A 141 -20.67 16.66 13.91
C ARG A 141 -21.29 16.77 15.30
N SER A 142 -22.62 16.70 15.37
CA SER A 142 -23.38 16.82 16.62
C SER A 142 -23.25 15.59 17.52
N GLU A 143 -23.01 14.41 16.93
CA GLU A 143 -22.98 13.13 17.63
C GLU A 143 -21.75 12.33 17.25
N THR A 144 -21.16 11.68 18.25
CA THR A 144 -20.11 10.68 18.07
C THR A 144 -20.43 9.47 18.94
N ALA A 145 -20.55 8.29 18.34
CA ALA A 145 -20.63 7.03 19.04
C ALA A 145 -19.25 6.66 19.61
N ASN A 146 -19.16 6.53 20.92
CA ASN A 146 -17.92 6.14 21.58
C ASN A 146 -17.50 4.73 21.15
N ASN A 147 -16.18 4.47 21.11
CA ASN A 147 -15.61 3.15 20.86
C ASN A 147 -16.19 2.43 19.64
N SER A 148 -16.42 3.15 18.55
CA SER A 148 -17.00 2.61 17.32
C SER A 148 -16.06 2.90 16.16
N CYS A 149 -16.08 2.02 15.16
CA CYS A 149 -15.11 2.07 14.07
C CYS A 149 -15.78 1.78 12.73
N ASP A 150 -15.50 2.61 11.73
CA ASP A 150 -15.81 2.30 10.35
C ASP A 150 -14.67 1.57 9.64
N VAL A 151 -15.01 0.87 8.58
CA VAL A 151 -14.08 0.26 7.63
C VAL A 151 -14.08 1.06 6.34
N ILE A 152 -12.89 1.34 5.81
CA ILE A 152 -12.68 1.90 4.49
C ILE A 152 -11.87 0.90 3.68
N THR A 153 -12.37 0.48 2.53
CA THR A 153 -11.69 -0.50 1.68
C THR A 153 -11.91 -0.24 0.21
N VAL A 154 -11.04 -0.79 -0.62
CA VAL A 154 -11.10 -0.67 -2.08
C VAL A 154 -11.06 -2.08 -2.66
N ALA A 155 -11.99 -2.38 -3.55
CA ALA A 155 -12.20 -3.71 -4.12
C ALA A 155 -12.14 -3.66 -5.67
N SER A 156 -11.39 -4.60 -6.24
CA SER A 156 -11.24 -4.78 -7.70
C SER A 156 -11.17 -6.29 -7.97
N ASN A 157 -12.18 -6.84 -8.65
CA ASN A 157 -12.28 -8.29 -8.91
C ASN A 157 -12.14 -9.14 -7.62
N GLU A 158 -12.77 -8.71 -6.52
CA GLU A 158 -12.76 -9.44 -5.24
C GLU A 158 -14.09 -10.18 -4.98
N GLY A 159 -14.95 -10.31 -5.99
CA GLY A 159 -16.20 -11.09 -5.94
C GLY A 159 -16.12 -12.43 -5.18
N PRO A 160 -15.09 -13.27 -5.37
CA PRO A 160 -15.02 -14.57 -4.68
C PRO A 160 -14.83 -14.49 -3.15
N TYR A 161 -14.50 -13.32 -2.60
CA TYR A 161 -14.12 -13.13 -1.18
C TYR A 161 -14.85 -11.96 -0.49
N ILE A 162 -15.48 -11.07 -1.27
CA ILE A 162 -16.02 -9.82 -0.73
C ILE A 162 -17.12 -10.06 0.30
N ALA A 163 -17.89 -11.15 0.16
CA ALA A 163 -18.91 -11.54 1.13
C ALA A 163 -18.30 -11.91 2.50
N GLU A 164 -17.23 -12.72 2.50
CA GLU A 164 -16.51 -13.13 3.71
C GLU A 164 -15.90 -11.93 4.43
N PHE A 165 -15.33 -10.99 3.66
CA PHE A 165 -14.80 -9.73 4.18
C PHE A 165 -15.91 -8.89 4.83
N ILE A 166 -17.02 -8.65 4.14
CA ILE A 166 -18.11 -7.81 4.66
C ILE A 166 -18.72 -8.43 5.92
N HIS A 167 -19.04 -9.73 5.86
CA HIS A 167 -19.53 -10.49 7.00
C HIS A 167 -18.62 -10.34 8.21
N HIS A 168 -17.31 -10.53 8.03
CA HIS A 168 -16.35 -10.50 9.12
C HIS A 168 -16.38 -9.17 9.90
N TYR A 169 -16.32 -8.04 9.18
CA TYR A 169 -16.30 -6.73 9.85
C TYR A 169 -17.65 -6.39 10.50
N ILE A 170 -18.78 -6.83 9.91
CA ILE A 170 -20.09 -6.74 10.57
C ILE A 170 -20.10 -7.61 11.84
N TYR A 171 -19.62 -8.85 11.76
CA TYR A 171 -19.53 -9.77 12.90
C TYR A 171 -18.66 -9.20 14.01
N GLN A 172 -17.57 -8.49 13.68
CA GLN A 172 -16.68 -7.86 14.67
C GLN A 172 -17.20 -6.54 15.24
N GLY A 173 -18.38 -6.08 14.82
CA GLY A 173 -19.07 -4.91 15.38
C GLY A 173 -18.66 -3.58 14.76
N PHE A 174 -18.05 -3.58 13.57
CA PHE A 174 -17.76 -2.33 12.86
C PHE A 174 -19.06 -1.66 12.39
N SER A 175 -19.09 -0.33 12.46
CA SER A 175 -20.31 0.46 12.32
C SER A 175 -20.74 0.61 10.88
N ASN A 176 -19.84 1.06 9.99
CA ASN A 176 -20.09 1.20 8.56
C ASN A 176 -18.94 0.58 7.76
N LEU A 177 -19.24 0.11 6.55
CA LEU A 177 -18.24 -0.35 5.59
C LEU A 177 -18.35 0.51 4.33
N PHE A 178 -17.37 1.37 4.08
CA PHE A 178 -17.25 2.17 2.87
C PHE A 178 -16.35 1.46 1.86
N ILE A 179 -16.97 0.91 0.82
CA ILE A 179 -16.32 0.05 -0.16
C ILE A 179 -16.23 0.77 -1.50
N GLY A 180 -15.00 1.13 -1.89
CA GLY A 180 -14.71 1.70 -3.19
C GLY A 180 -14.55 0.61 -4.23
N LEU A 181 -15.49 0.50 -5.16
CA LEU A 181 -15.32 -0.32 -6.35
C LEU A 181 -14.40 0.41 -7.32
N ASN A 182 -13.36 -0.27 -7.79
CA ASN A 182 -12.51 0.24 -8.84
C ASN A 182 -12.10 -0.91 -9.77
N ASN A 183 -12.07 -0.65 -11.07
CA ASN A 183 -11.60 -1.60 -12.08
C ASN A 183 -12.17 -3.02 -11.87
N ASP A 184 -13.48 -3.12 -11.67
CA ASP A 184 -14.15 -4.41 -11.58
C ASP A 184 -14.43 -4.90 -12.99
N THR A 185 -13.53 -5.73 -13.51
CA THR A 185 -13.62 -6.29 -14.85
C THR A 185 -14.38 -7.62 -14.89
N SER A 186 -14.60 -8.26 -13.74
CA SER A 186 -15.41 -9.48 -13.64
C SER A 186 -16.91 -9.19 -13.63
N GLY A 187 -17.31 -7.99 -13.22
CA GLY A 187 -18.72 -7.62 -13.05
C GLY A 187 -19.40 -8.29 -11.85
N HIS A 188 -18.70 -9.14 -11.09
CA HIS A 188 -19.27 -9.85 -9.96
C HIS A 188 -19.14 -9.09 -8.63
N THR A 189 -18.04 -8.35 -8.42
CA THR A 189 -17.76 -7.73 -7.13
C THR A 189 -18.84 -6.71 -6.77
N GLY A 190 -19.18 -5.81 -7.70
CA GLY A 190 -20.21 -4.79 -7.49
C GLY A 190 -21.60 -5.39 -7.22
N LEU A 191 -21.98 -6.46 -7.93
CA LEU A 191 -23.29 -7.11 -7.77
C LEU A 191 -23.45 -7.74 -6.39
N ILE A 192 -22.42 -8.43 -5.89
CA ILE A 192 -22.44 -9.03 -4.55
C ILE A 192 -22.58 -7.95 -3.48
N ILE A 193 -21.79 -6.87 -3.55
CA ILE A 193 -21.86 -5.78 -2.57
C ILE A 193 -23.25 -5.11 -2.61
N ALA A 194 -23.79 -4.85 -3.81
CA ALA A 194 -25.10 -4.23 -3.96
C ALA A 194 -26.23 -5.10 -3.41
N ALA A 195 -26.14 -6.43 -3.54
CA ALA A 195 -27.10 -7.35 -2.94
C ALA A 195 -27.01 -7.32 -1.40
N ILE A 196 -25.80 -7.36 -0.84
CA ILE A 196 -25.58 -7.26 0.61
C ILE A 196 -26.13 -5.94 1.17
N ALA A 197 -25.90 -4.81 0.50
CA ALA A 197 -26.33 -3.49 0.94
C ALA A 197 -27.86 -3.35 1.07
N LYS A 198 -28.66 -4.19 0.38
CA LYS A 198 -30.13 -4.23 0.55
C LYS A 198 -30.53 -4.76 1.93
N SER A 199 -29.79 -5.73 2.45
CA SER A 199 -30.05 -6.36 3.76
C SER A 199 -29.25 -5.70 4.90
N TYR A 200 -28.16 -4.99 4.57
CA TYR A 200 -27.25 -4.36 5.51
C TYR A 200 -27.00 -2.89 5.10
N PRO A 201 -27.86 -1.94 5.53
CA PRO A 201 -27.76 -0.53 5.14
C PRO A 201 -26.46 0.18 5.53
N GLN A 202 -25.70 -0.39 6.46
CA GLN A 202 -24.37 0.10 6.84
C GLN A 202 -23.25 -0.23 5.84
N VAL A 203 -23.56 -0.96 4.76
CA VAL A 203 -22.62 -1.27 3.67
C VAL A 203 -22.82 -0.26 2.53
N HIS A 204 -21.79 0.55 2.29
CA HIS A 204 -21.82 1.63 1.30
C HIS A 204 -20.96 1.23 0.11
N LEU A 205 -21.56 1.12 -1.08
CA LEU A 205 -20.85 0.90 -2.34
C LEU A 205 -20.63 2.22 -3.07
N ILE A 206 -19.37 2.59 -3.32
CA ILE A 206 -19.00 3.82 -4.00
C ILE A 206 -18.15 3.46 -5.22
N ASN A 207 -18.49 3.95 -6.41
CA ASN A 207 -17.57 3.86 -7.56
C ASN A 207 -16.42 4.86 -7.36
N THR A 208 -15.17 4.38 -7.42
CA THR A 208 -13.95 5.18 -7.25
C THR A 208 -12.98 5.09 -8.42
N ASP A 209 -13.45 4.70 -9.61
CA ASP A 209 -12.61 4.52 -10.81
C ASP A 209 -11.84 5.80 -11.17
N GLN A 210 -12.53 6.94 -11.17
CA GLN A 210 -11.93 8.22 -11.51
C GLN A 210 -10.82 8.59 -10.52
N GLU A 211 -11.07 8.48 -9.23
CA GLU A 211 -10.10 8.80 -8.19
C GLU A 211 -8.95 7.79 -8.18
N HIS A 212 -9.21 6.53 -8.52
CA HIS A 212 -8.18 5.52 -8.70
C HIS A 212 -7.26 5.84 -9.88
N GLN A 213 -7.80 6.29 -11.01
CA GLN A 213 -6.99 6.68 -12.17
C GLN A 213 -6.14 7.94 -11.90
N GLN A 214 -6.69 8.89 -11.12
CA GLN A 214 -6.00 10.15 -10.80
C GLN A 214 -4.95 9.97 -9.70
N GLY A 215 -5.30 9.27 -8.63
CA GLY A 215 -4.54 9.20 -7.38
C GLY A 215 -4.13 7.79 -6.94
N GLN A 216 -4.37 6.77 -7.76
CA GLN A 216 -4.26 5.35 -7.39
C GLN A 216 -5.13 5.01 -6.18
N GLN A 217 -4.80 3.94 -5.46
CA GLN A 217 -5.50 3.51 -4.25
C GLN A 217 -5.72 4.64 -3.23
N ARG A 218 -4.79 5.59 -3.12
CA ARG A 218 -4.93 6.75 -2.22
C ARG A 218 -6.04 7.71 -2.64
N GLY A 219 -6.25 7.88 -3.93
CA GLY A 219 -7.37 8.65 -4.47
C GLY A 219 -8.70 8.05 -4.02
N SER A 220 -8.87 6.73 -4.21
CA SER A 220 -10.05 6.00 -3.76
C SER A 220 -10.26 6.13 -2.24
N TYR A 221 -9.22 5.95 -1.42
CA TYR A 221 -9.37 6.10 0.04
C TYR A 221 -9.76 7.51 0.47
N CYS A 222 -9.22 8.56 -0.16
CA CYS A 222 -9.62 9.94 0.15
C CYS A 222 -11.09 10.19 -0.23
N ARG A 223 -11.55 9.62 -1.36
CA ARG A 223 -12.97 9.67 -1.75
C ARG A 223 -13.87 8.96 -0.74
N LEU A 224 -13.49 7.77 -0.30
CA LEU A 224 -14.27 7.01 0.68
C LEU A 224 -14.30 7.68 2.06
N TYR A 225 -13.18 8.27 2.49
CA TYR A 225 -13.12 9.07 3.71
C TYR A 225 -14.00 10.31 3.63
N GLU A 226 -14.04 10.94 2.46
CA GLU A 226 -14.96 12.04 2.18
C GLU A 226 -16.41 11.61 2.31
N GLU A 227 -16.81 10.48 1.73
CA GLU A 227 -18.17 9.94 1.87
C GLU A 227 -18.49 9.56 3.32
N ALA A 228 -17.57 8.89 4.00
CA ALA A 228 -17.72 8.55 5.41
C ALA A 228 -17.97 9.78 6.28
N SER A 229 -17.22 10.87 6.04
CA SER A 229 -17.35 12.14 6.78
C SER A 229 -18.72 12.80 6.73
N LYS A 230 -19.60 12.39 5.79
CA LYS A 230 -20.95 12.97 5.63
C LYS A 230 -22.00 12.28 6.49
N VAL A 231 -21.81 11.01 6.83
CA VAL A 231 -22.86 10.17 7.43
C VAL A 231 -22.41 9.47 8.70
N THR A 232 -21.10 9.30 8.90
CA THR A 232 -20.62 8.51 10.02
C THR A 232 -20.83 9.19 11.37
N LYS A 233 -21.29 8.39 12.33
CA LYS A 233 -21.26 8.71 13.76
C LYS A 233 -20.09 8.04 14.46
N ALA A 234 -19.29 7.22 13.78
CA ALA A 234 -18.24 6.44 14.43
C ALA A 234 -17.12 7.33 15.00
N SER A 235 -16.47 6.89 16.07
CA SER A 235 -15.33 7.61 16.66
C SER A 235 -14.02 7.35 15.90
N HIS A 236 -13.88 6.18 15.27
CA HIS A 236 -12.67 5.74 14.58
C HIS A 236 -12.99 5.25 13.16
N CYS A 237 -11.93 5.09 12.36
CA CYS A 237 -11.98 4.30 11.14
C CYS A 237 -10.69 3.52 10.92
N MET A 238 -10.77 2.52 10.06
CA MET A 238 -9.65 1.66 9.68
C MET A 238 -9.65 1.48 8.16
N VAL A 239 -8.50 1.70 7.53
CA VAL A 239 -8.32 1.37 6.11
C VAL A 239 -7.77 -0.04 6.01
N VAL A 240 -8.44 -0.93 5.29
CA VAL A 240 -8.04 -2.35 5.13
C VAL A 240 -8.20 -2.82 3.70
N ASP A 241 -7.39 -3.79 3.30
CA ASP A 241 -7.53 -4.49 2.01
C ASP A 241 -8.49 -5.69 2.17
N VAL A 242 -9.14 -6.13 1.09
CA VAL A 242 -10.15 -7.22 1.14
C VAL A 242 -9.56 -8.57 1.59
N ASP A 243 -8.24 -8.73 1.52
CA ASP A 243 -7.52 -9.91 2.02
C ASP A 243 -7.08 -9.79 3.49
N GLU A 244 -7.58 -8.81 4.24
CA GLU A 244 -7.18 -8.52 5.62
C GLU A 244 -8.36 -8.53 6.60
N TYR A 245 -8.20 -9.29 7.69
CA TYR A 245 -9.23 -9.55 8.68
C TYR A 245 -8.74 -9.14 10.06
N TRP A 246 -9.33 -8.11 10.64
CA TRP A 246 -8.99 -7.65 11.98
C TRP A 246 -9.61 -8.54 13.05
N VAL A 247 -8.80 -9.01 13.98
CA VAL A 247 -9.24 -9.80 15.13
C VAL A 247 -8.59 -9.26 16.40
N ALA A 248 -9.21 -9.48 17.55
CA ALA A 248 -8.58 -9.24 18.85
C ALA A 248 -8.36 -10.55 19.59
N ASN A 249 -7.46 -10.54 20.57
CA ASN A 249 -7.23 -11.67 21.48
C ASN A 249 -7.98 -11.43 22.80
N PRO A 250 -8.92 -12.29 23.23
CA PRO A 250 -9.46 -13.47 22.51
C PRO A 250 -10.39 -13.08 21.35
N PHE A 251 -10.61 -13.99 20.38
CA PHE A 251 -11.34 -13.70 19.12
C PHE A 251 -12.74 -13.10 19.30
N HIS A 252 -13.43 -13.39 20.40
CA HIS A 252 -14.77 -12.85 20.68
C HIS A 252 -14.75 -11.37 21.07
N THR A 253 -13.58 -10.77 21.32
CA THR A 253 -13.43 -9.34 21.60
C THR A 253 -13.79 -8.52 20.36
N LYS A 254 -14.93 -7.83 20.44
CA LYS A 254 -15.43 -6.91 19.41
C LYS A 254 -14.65 -5.60 19.40
N ILE A 255 -14.77 -4.87 18.29
CA ILE A 255 -14.05 -3.59 18.10
C ILE A 255 -14.36 -2.58 19.20
N GLU A 256 -15.59 -2.56 19.71
CA GLU A 256 -16.01 -1.68 20.80
C GLU A 256 -15.24 -1.95 22.09
N ARG A 257 -15.20 -3.22 22.50
CA ARG A 257 -14.44 -3.64 23.69
C ARG A 257 -12.95 -3.42 23.52
N PHE A 258 -12.43 -3.64 22.32
CA PHE A 258 -11.03 -3.36 21.99
C PHE A 258 -10.69 -1.87 22.16
N LEU A 259 -11.49 -0.97 21.58
CA LEU A 259 -11.27 0.47 21.69
C LEU A 259 -11.45 0.96 23.13
N ALA A 260 -12.45 0.45 23.85
CA ALA A 260 -12.68 0.77 25.25
C ALA A 260 -11.44 0.47 26.12
N ALA A 261 -10.77 -0.66 25.88
CA ALA A 261 -9.54 -1.06 26.57
C ALA A 261 -8.34 -0.14 26.29
N HIS A 262 -8.43 0.75 25.30
CA HIS A 262 -7.38 1.70 24.94
C HIS A 262 -7.72 3.15 25.30
N THR A 263 -8.88 3.42 25.89
CA THR A 263 -9.34 4.79 26.22
C THR A 263 -8.34 5.53 27.11
N GLU A 264 -7.79 4.85 28.12
CA GLU A 264 -6.82 5.45 29.07
C GLU A 264 -5.54 5.96 28.41
N THR A 265 -5.19 5.44 27.23
CA THR A 265 -3.99 5.89 26.49
C THR A 265 -4.25 7.15 25.66
N GLU A 266 -5.51 7.56 25.52
CA GLU A 266 -5.95 8.66 24.64
C GLU A 266 -5.35 8.55 23.22
N ALA A 267 -5.10 7.31 22.75
CA ALA A 267 -4.42 7.07 21.49
C ALA A 267 -5.24 7.58 20.30
N ASP A 268 -4.57 8.29 19.39
CA ASP A 268 -5.15 8.76 18.13
C ASP A 268 -5.06 7.68 17.04
N VAL A 269 -4.03 6.82 17.13
CA VAL A 269 -3.74 5.75 16.17
C VAL A 269 -3.31 4.50 16.94
N ILE A 270 -3.97 3.37 16.65
CA ILE A 270 -3.66 2.07 17.25
C ILE A 270 -3.31 1.10 16.12
N SER A 271 -2.11 0.53 16.19
CA SER A 271 -1.53 -0.32 15.16
C SER A 271 -1.52 -1.79 15.56
N SER A 272 -2.14 -2.63 14.74
CA SER A 272 -2.14 -4.09 14.87
C SER A 272 -1.11 -4.72 13.96
N ASN A 273 -0.36 -5.68 14.48
CA ASN A 273 0.61 -6.46 13.72
C ASN A 273 -0.09 -7.41 12.72
N TRP A 274 0.55 -7.66 11.58
CA TRP A 274 0.09 -8.68 10.64
C TRP A 274 0.52 -10.09 11.03
N LEU A 275 -0.41 -11.02 10.92
CA LEU A 275 -0.16 -12.45 10.77
C LEU A 275 -0.37 -12.80 9.29
N HIS A 276 0.72 -12.91 8.53
CA HIS A 276 0.60 -13.33 7.14
C HIS A 276 0.25 -14.81 7.05
N CYS A 277 -0.69 -15.12 6.17
CA CYS A 277 -1.23 -16.44 5.90
C CYS A 277 -0.84 -16.88 4.48
N HIS A 278 -0.25 -18.06 4.39
CA HIS A 278 0.25 -18.65 3.14
C HIS A 278 -0.26 -20.08 2.94
N ARG A 279 -0.60 -20.45 1.69
CA ARG A 279 -0.98 -21.82 1.29
C ARG A 279 -2.22 -22.38 1.99
N ALA A 280 -3.30 -21.62 2.00
CA ALA A 280 -4.62 -22.19 2.28
C ALA A 280 -5.10 -23.01 1.07
N ASN A 281 -6.17 -23.80 1.25
CA ASN A 281 -6.86 -24.36 0.10
C ASN A 281 -7.65 -23.25 -0.64
N LEU A 282 -8.05 -23.59 -1.86
CA LEU A 282 -8.79 -22.69 -2.73
C LEU A 282 -10.13 -22.35 -2.08
N PHE A 283 -10.40 -21.05 -1.88
CA PHE A 283 -11.61 -20.52 -1.24
C PHE A 283 -11.87 -20.97 0.20
N ASP A 284 -10.83 -21.42 0.92
CA ASP A 284 -10.95 -21.69 2.36
C ASP A 284 -11.40 -20.43 3.11
N ASN A 285 -12.13 -20.68 4.21
CA ASN A 285 -12.52 -19.65 5.16
C ASN A 285 -11.28 -18.82 5.56
N PRO A 286 -11.37 -17.48 5.54
CA PRO A 286 -10.21 -16.64 5.76
C PRO A 286 -9.59 -16.74 7.14
N LEU A 287 -10.33 -17.28 8.13
CA LEU A 287 -9.88 -17.47 9.50
C LEU A 287 -9.50 -18.91 9.83
N ASP A 288 -9.65 -19.87 8.90
CA ASP A 288 -9.15 -21.23 9.11
C ASP A 288 -7.62 -21.23 8.94
N LEU A 289 -6.92 -21.35 10.07
CA LEU A 289 -5.47 -21.34 10.14
C LEU A 289 -4.87 -22.75 10.29
N SER A 290 -5.70 -23.80 10.28
CA SER A 290 -5.26 -25.19 10.52
C SER A 290 -4.27 -25.70 9.46
N ASN A 291 -4.54 -25.40 8.19
CA ASN A 291 -3.72 -25.83 7.05
C ASN A 291 -2.91 -24.69 6.42
N THR A 292 -2.87 -23.53 7.09
CA THR A 292 -2.20 -22.33 6.61
C THR A 292 -0.83 -22.20 7.25
N ARG A 293 0.18 -21.81 6.48
CA ARG A 293 1.50 -21.44 7.01
C ARG A 293 1.52 -19.98 7.45
N LEU A 294 1.96 -19.74 8.67
CA LEU A 294 1.84 -18.45 9.35
C LEU A 294 3.18 -17.73 9.47
N GLU A 295 3.20 -16.43 9.23
CA GLU A 295 4.34 -15.54 9.48
C GLU A 295 3.86 -14.31 10.26
N LEU A 296 4.13 -14.29 11.56
CA LEU A 296 3.96 -13.10 12.39
C LEU A 296 4.99 -12.04 11.99
N THR A 297 4.53 -10.81 11.74
CA THR A 297 5.40 -9.73 11.27
C THR A 297 5.34 -8.50 12.14
N ASN A 298 6.39 -7.68 12.05
CA ASN A 298 6.40 -6.35 12.65
C ASN A 298 5.72 -5.27 11.82
N LYS A 299 4.96 -5.62 10.76
CA LYS A 299 4.25 -4.66 9.92
C LYS A 299 2.88 -4.37 10.50
N PHE A 300 2.40 -3.16 10.27
CA PHE A 300 1.15 -2.69 10.84
C PHE A 300 0.05 -2.45 9.81
N LYS A 301 -1.15 -2.58 10.33
CA LYS A 301 -2.39 -1.97 9.87
C LYS A 301 -3.00 -1.22 11.05
N SER A 302 -3.50 -0.02 10.83
CA SER A 302 -3.91 0.85 11.94
C SER A 302 -5.34 1.32 11.79
N LEU A 303 -6.03 1.34 12.93
CA LEU A 303 -7.20 2.17 13.11
C LEU A 303 -6.77 3.54 13.63
N PHE A 304 -7.58 4.56 13.37
CA PHE A 304 -7.31 5.92 13.82
C PHE A 304 -8.60 6.69 14.09
N ARG A 305 -8.52 7.61 15.03
CA ARG A 305 -9.63 8.46 15.44
C ARG A 305 -10.02 9.40 14.31
N TYR A 306 -11.32 9.58 14.08
CA TYR A 306 -11.79 10.67 13.23
C TYR A 306 -11.46 12.03 13.86
N GLY A 307 -11.20 13.04 13.01
CA GLY A 307 -10.87 14.39 13.47
C GLY A 307 -9.39 14.66 13.73
N ILE A 308 -8.52 13.64 13.68
CA ILE A 308 -7.06 13.85 13.66
C ILE A 308 -6.67 14.59 12.36
N PRO A 309 -5.53 15.31 12.31
CA PRO A 309 -5.18 16.15 11.15
C PRO A 309 -4.67 15.32 9.96
N VAL A 310 -5.52 14.47 9.38
CA VAL A 310 -5.23 13.66 8.19
C VAL A 310 -4.94 14.56 7.00
N SER A 311 -3.78 14.34 6.38
CA SER A 311 -3.33 15.00 5.15
C SER A 311 -3.49 14.09 3.92
N ASP A 312 -3.24 12.79 4.06
CA ASP A 312 -3.41 11.79 3.00
C ASP A 312 -3.71 10.43 3.64
N LEU A 313 -4.32 9.51 2.89
CA LEU A 313 -4.64 8.18 3.38
C LEU A 313 -3.78 7.12 2.70
N GLY A 314 -3.11 6.31 3.51
CA GLY A 314 -2.37 5.15 3.06
C GLY A 314 -3.01 3.86 3.54
N ALA A 315 -2.79 2.77 2.81
CA ALA A 315 -3.35 1.46 3.15
C ALA A 315 -2.91 0.89 4.51
N HIS A 316 -1.87 1.43 5.15
CA HIS A 316 -1.35 0.91 6.42
C HIS A 316 -1.66 1.84 7.60
N VAL A 317 -1.36 3.13 7.39
CA VAL A 317 -1.45 4.22 8.38
C VAL A 317 -1.83 5.49 7.62
N PRO A 318 -2.57 6.43 8.25
CA PRO A 318 -2.78 7.75 7.68
C PRO A 318 -1.48 8.55 7.63
N TYR A 319 -1.44 9.55 6.75
CA TYR A 319 -0.42 10.60 6.78
C TYR A 319 -1.05 11.79 7.49
N VAL A 320 -0.42 12.30 8.54
CA VAL A 320 -0.99 13.38 9.35
C VAL A 320 -0.08 14.60 9.36
N LEU A 321 -0.65 15.78 9.58
CA LEU A 321 0.15 16.99 9.80
C LEU A 321 1.00 16.83 11.07
N ASP A 322 2.14 17.52 11.12
CA ASP A 322 3.02 17.48 12.30
C ASP A 322 2.35 18.09 13.55
N LYS A 323 1.41 19.01 13.35
CA LYS A 323 0.65 19.69 14.41
C LYS A 323 -0.87 19.55 14.18
N PRO A 324 -1.67 19.32 15.24
CA PRO A 324 -1.24 18.98 16.61
C PRO A 324 -0.47 17.66 16.68
N LYS A 325 0.29 17.46 17.76
CA LYS A 325 0.98 16.18 18.01
C LYS A 325 -0.09 15.13 18.29
N ILE A 326 0.01 13.97 17.65
CA ILE A 326 -0.88 12.84 17.87
C ILE A 326 -0.16 11.70 18.61
N SER A 327 -0.93 10.86 19.31
CA SER A 327 -0.47 9.65 19.99
C SER A 327 -0.63 8.42 19.09
N HIS A 328 0.45 7.68 18.89
CA HIS A 328 0.48 6.48 18.06
C HIS A 328 1.08 5.32 18.85
N ILE A 329 0.28 4.26 19.04
CA ILE A 329 0.65 3.08 19.82
C ILE A 329 0.46 1.79 19.01
N SER A 330 1.15 0.73 19.40
CA SER A 330 0.79 -0.64 19.04
C SER A 330 -0.45 -1.08 19.83
N SER A 331 -1.09 -2.14 19.38
CA SER A 331 -2.30 -2.69 19.99
C SER A 331 -2.09 -3.34 21.37
N ASP A 332 -0.86 -3.38 21.87
CA ASP A 332 -0.52 -3.74 23.26
C ASP A 332 -0.06 -2.53 24.08
N GLY A 333 -0.27 -1.31 23.57
CA GLY A 333 -0.03 -0.05 24.30
C GLY A 333 1.35 0.58 24.13
N GLN A 334 2.29 -0.05 23.42
CA GLN A 334 3.64 0.51 23.28
C GLN A 334 3.68 1.66 22.26
N ALA A 335 4.40 2.73 22.60
CA ALA A 335 4.54 3.88 21.70
C ALA A 335 5.30 3.52 20.41
N VAL A 336 4.74 3.89 19.25
CA VAL A 336 5.35 3.67 17.94
C VAL A 336 6.16 4.90 17.51
N VAL A 337 7.37 4.66 16.99
CA VAL A 337 8.26 5.73 16.54
C VAL A 337 7.81 6.28 15.19
N ASP A 338 7.50 7.57 15.16
CA ASP A 338 7.15 8.32 13.94
C ASP A 338 8.30 9.23 13.48
N GLN A 339 8.21 9.68 12.23
CA GLN A 339 9.18 10.62 11.66
C GLN A 339 8.50 11.86 11.09
N VAL A 340 8.96 13.04 11.48
CA VAL A 340 8.48 14.30 10.91
C VAL A 340 9.33 14.65 9.69
N VAL A 341 8.69 14.82 8.53
CA VAL A 341 9.34 15.21 7.27
C VAL A 341 8.48 16.25 6.59
N ASN A 342 9.04 17.46 6.38
CA ASN A 342 8.39 18.57 5.67
C ASN A 342 7.01 18.96 6.25
N GLY A 343 6.87 19.01 7.58
CA GLY A 343 5.61 19.38 8.25
C GLY A 343 4.54 18.27 8.23
N VAL A 344 4.86 17.09 7.69
CA VAL A 344 4.01 15.89 7.74
C VAL A 344 4.67 14.88 8.66
N ARG A 345 3.89 14.35 9.60
CA ARG A 345 4.29 13.21 10.44
C ARG A 345 3.98 11.93 9.69
N LYS A 346 5.05 11.22 9.32
CA LYS A 346 4.98 9.90 8.72
C LYS A 346 4.93 8.87 9.85
N LEU A 347 3.75 8.31 10.04
CA LEU A 347 3.52 7.29 11.06
C LEU A 347 4.31 6.02 10.74
N GLY A 348 4.80 5.37 11.80
CA GLY A 348 5.49 4.08 11.70
C GLY A 348 4.59 3.01 11.08
N LYS A 349 5.01 2.41 9.96
CA LYS A 349 4.26 1.30 9.31
C LYS A 349 4.71 -0.08 9.78
N LYS A 350 5.72 -0.10 10.65
CA LYS A 350 6.36 -1.28 11.21
C LYS A 350 7.24 -0.89 12.39
N GLY A 351 7.58 -1.86 13.23
CA GLY A 351 8.71 -1.73 14.17
C GLY A 351 8.60 -2.67 15.35
N ILE A 352 7.52 -2.50 16.12
CA ILE A 352 7.26 -3.26 17.35
C ILE A 352 6.42 -4.48 16.98
N GLN A 353 6.71 -5.62 17.60
CA GLN A 353 5.85 -6.79 17.58
C GLN A 353 5.14 -6.85 18.93
N ALA A 354 3.82 -6.78 18.92
CA ALA A 354 3.03 -6.87 20.14
C ALA A 354 3.23 -8.21 20.85
N CYS A 355 3.03 -8.24 22.16
CA CYS A 355 3.07 -9.48 22.93
C CYS A 355 1.87 -10.38 22.60
N ILE A 356 2.10 -11.61 22.13
CA ILE A 356 1.03 -12.54 21.71
C ILE A 356 0.14 -13.03 22.86
N HIS A 357 0.57 -12.85 24.11
CA HIS A 357 -0.17 -13.27 25.31
C HIS A 357 -1.01 -12.15 25.93
N THR A 358 -0.82 -10.91 25.51
CA THR A 358 -1.58 -9.77 26.04
C THR A 358 -3.03 -9.81 25.55
N THR A 359 -3.98 -9.77 26.49
CA THR A 359 -5.41 -9.68 26.18
C THR A 359 -5.77 -8.31 25.62
N ASN A 360 -6.86 -8.24 24.87
CA ASN A 360 -7.28 -7.06 24.12
C ASN A 360 -6.23 -6.54 23.12
N THR A 361 -5.30 -7.40 22.67
CA THR A 361 -4.38 -7.07 21.58
C THR A 361 -5.01 -7.38 20.24
N GLY A 362 -4.97 -6.42 19.32
CA GLY A 362 -5.48 -6.53 17.96
C GLY A 362 -4.44 -7.08 16.98
N TRP A 363 -4.89 -7.91 16.04
CA TRP A 363 -4.08 -8.52 14.99
C TRP A 363 -4.82 -8.38 13.67
N VAL A 364 -4.07 -8.37 12.57
CA VAL A 364 -4.67 -8.44 11.24
C VAL A 364 -4.18 -9.71 10.55
N ILE A 365 -5.10 -10.65 10.34
CA ILE A 365 -4.89 -11.86 9.56
C ILE A 365 -4.85 -11.44 8.09
N HIS A 366 -3.67 -11.50 7.49
CA HIS A 366 -3.46 -11.09 6.09
C HIS A 366 -3.30 -12.32 5.21
N ARG A 367 -4.28 -12.60 4.34
CA ARG A 367 -4.22 -13.71 3.37
C ARG A 367 -3.27 -13.40 2.20
N HIS A 368 -2.00 -13.24 2.52
CA HIS A 368 -0.95 -12.75 1.63
C HIS A 368 -0.79 -13.58 0.35
N THR A 369 -0.82 -14.91 0.49
CA THR A 369 -0.88 -15.85 -0.63
C THR A 369 -1.84 -16.98 -0.28
N ARG A 370 -3.10 -16.84 -0.69
CA ARG A 370 -4.23 -17.74 -0.44
C ARG A 370 -3.92 -19.16 -0.96
N SER A 371 -4.34 -19.51 -2.18
CA SER A 371 -3.88 -20.69 -2.91
C SER A 371 -2.98 -20.35 -4.10
N GLU A 372 -2.37 -21.37 -4.70
CA GLU A 372 -1.56 -21.22 -5.91
C GLU A 372 -2.39 -20.72 -7.10
N LEU A 373 -3.63 -21.23 -7.26
CA LEU A 373 -4.51 -20.87 -8.37
C LEU A 373 -4.93 -19.41 -8.28
N GLU A 374 -5.34 -18.95 -7.09
CA GLU A 374 -5.68 -17.54 -6.87
C GLU A 374 -4.48 -16.63 -7.10
N TYR A 375 -3.30 -17.04 -6.62
CA TYR A 375 -2.07 -16.31 -6.82
C TYR A 375 -1.74 -16.16 -8.31
N ALA A 376 -1.79 -17.27 -9.05
CA ALA A 376 -1.50 -17.30 -10.49
C ALA A 376 -2.54 -16.51 -11.29
N SER A 377 -3.83 -16.65 -10.98
CA SER A 377 -4.91 -15.87 -11.60
C SER A 377 -4.65 -14.37 -11.43
N LYS A 378 -4.43 -13.89 -10.18
CA LYS A 378 -4.14 -12.47 -9.89
C LYS A 378 -2.88 -11.94 -10.60
N LEU A 379 -1.90 -12.79 -10.94
CA LEU A 379 -0.71 -12.38 -11.68
C LEU A 379 -0.97 -12.10 -13.16
N LEU A 380 -2.00 -12.72 -13.74
CA LEU A 380 -2.35 -12.58 -15.16
C LEU A 380 -3.28 -11.39 -15.42
N HIS A 381 -3.80 -10.73 -14.39
CA HIS A 381 -4.53 -9.48 -14.53
C HIS A 381 -3.56 -8.29 -14.49
N PRO A 382 -3.43 -7.54 -15.61
CA PRO A 382 -2.57 -6.36 -15.66
C PRO A 382 -3.09 -5.25 -14.73
N ASP A 383 -2.18 -4.37 -14.31
CA ASP A 383 -2.55 -3.14 -13.60
C ASP A 383 -3.23 -2.18 -14.60
N VAL A 384 -4.35 -1.58 -14.24
CA VAL A 384 -5.06 -0.58 -15.08
C VAL A 384 -4.17 0.57 -15.49
N ASN A 385 -3.25 0.97 -14.63
CA ASN A 385 -2.34 2.07 -14.90
C ASN A 385 -1.13 1.63 -15.73
N ALA A 386 -1.04 0.34 -16.05
CA ALA A 386 0.05 -0.24 -16.83
C ALA A 386 -0.43 -1.44 -17.67
N LEU A 387 -1.39 -1.21 -18.57
CA LEU A 387 -1.97 -2.23 -19.46
C LEU A 387 -0.89 -2.97 -20.29
N ASP A 388 0.23 -2.31 -20.60
CA ASP A 388 1.39 -2.91 -21.27
C ASP A 388 2.12 -4.00 -20.45
N ASN A 389 1.79 -4.14 -19.17
CA ASN A 389 2.33 -5.16 -18.28
C ASN A 389 1.34 -6.30 -18.12
N LEU A 390 1.45 -7.30 -19.00
CA LEU A 390 0.69 -8.56 -18.93
C LEU A 390 0.78 -9.30 -17.58
N PHE A 391 1.79 -8.98 -16.77
CA PHE A 391 2.02 -9.61 -15.49
C PHE A 391 2.17 -8.57 -14.39
N LYS A 392 1.50 -8.81 -13.26
CA LYS A 392 1.62 -7.97 -12.06
C LYS A 392 3.07 -8.00 -11.52
N PRO A 393 3.83 -6.88 -11.60
CA PRO A 393 5.27 -6.92 -11.40
C PRO A 393 5.68 -6.90 -9.92
N ASN A 394 4.81 -6.47 -9.01
CA ASN A 394 5.08 -6.25 -7.59
C ASN A 394 4.85 -7.52 -6.74
N ARG A 395 5.32 -8.68 -7.22
CA ARG A 395 5.23 -9.97 -6.52
C ARG A 395 6.57 -10.72 -6.55
N GLY A 396 6.83 -11.49 -5.49
CA GLY A 396 8.12 -12.17 -5.25
C GLY A 396 8.17 -13.66 -5.60
N GLY A 397 7.06 -14.24 -6.06
CA GLY A 397 6.88 -15.69 -6.18
C GLY A 397 5.88 -16.23 -5.16
N TYR A 398 5.40 -17.45 -5.42
CA TYR A 398 4.65 -18.31 -4.50
C TYR A 398 5.67 -19.08 -3.63
N LEU A 399 6.35 -18.34 -2.76
CA LEU A 399 7.42 -18.86 -1.90
C LEU A 399 6.92 -18.95 -0.47
N LEU A 400 7.27 -20.06 0.18
CA LEU A 400 6.99 -20.24 1.59
C LEU A 400 8.05 -19.59 2.47
N ARG A 401 7.58 -18.95 3.55
CA ARG A 401 8.39 -18.52 4.68
C ARG A 401 8.37 -19.58 5.76
N GLU A 402 9.40 -19.62 6.60
CA GLU A 402 9.38 -20.48 7.78
C GLU A 402 8.35 -19.99 8.78
N GLU A 403 7.61 -20.93 9.38
CA GLU A 403 6.65 -20.62 10.43
C GLU A 403 7.39 -20.65 11.77
N SER A 404 7.20 -19.60 12.57
CA SER A 404 7.75 -19.55 13.93
C SER A 404 6.78 -20.16 14.94
N ALA A 405 7.31 -20.63 16.08
CA ALA A 405 6.49 -21.07 17.21
C ALA A 405 5.50 -19.98 17.65
N ASP A 406 5.93 -18.73 17.73
CA ASP A 406 5.07 -17.59 18.07
C ASP A 406 3.89 -17.41 17.10
N SER A 407 4.12 -17.64 15.80
CA SER A 407 3.07 -17.50 14.78
C SER A 407 1.96 -18.53 15.00
N ARG A 408 2.33 -19.78 15.28
CA ARG A 408 1.39 -20.85 15.59
C ARG A 408 0.73 -20.66 16.96
N GLN A 409 1.49 -20.23 17.96
CA GLN A 409 0.97 -19.95 19.29
C GLN A 409 -0.07 -18.82 19.26
N LEU A 410 0.13 -17.77 18.46
CA LEU A 410 -0.87 -16.73 18.25
C LEU A 410 -2.18 -17.30 17.68
N ALA A 411 -2.11 -18.19 16.68
CA ALA A 411 -3.30 -18.87 16.16
C ALA A 411 -4.02 -19.69 17.25
N THR A 412 -3.26 -20.38 18.11
CA THR A 412 -3.82 -21.08 19.28
C THR A 412 -4.51 -20.12 20.25
N ASN A 413 -3.92 -18.95 20.52
CA ASN A 413 -4.50 -17.96 21.42
C ASN A 413 -5.82 -17.38 20.86
N LEU A 414 -5.89 -17.18 19.54
CA LEU A 414 -7.07 -16.64 18.87
C LEU A 414 -8.21 -17.67 18.73
N PHE A 415 -7.88 -18.90 18.35
CA PHE A 415 -8.84 -19.88 17.83
C PHE A 415 -8.80 -21.24 18.55
N GLY A 416 -7.98 -21.39 19.59
CA GLY A 416 -7.77 -22.67 20.26
C GLY A 416 -6.91 -23.64 19.45
N THR A 417 -6.79 -24.87 19.94
CA THR A 417 -5.87 -25.89 19.38
C THR A 417 -6.26 -26.40 18.00
N SER A 418 -7.52 -26.22 17.57
CA SER A 418 -7.95 -26.52 16.20
C SER A 418 -7.48 -25.50 15.18
N HIS A 419 -7.11 -24.28 15.63
CA HIS A 419 -6.79 -23.13 14.77
C HIS A 419 -7.92 -22.74 13.81
N GLN A 420 -9.16 -23.11 14.14
CA GLN A 420 -10.34 -22.83 13.35
C GLN A 420 -11.24 -21.79 14.04
N PRO A 421 -11.93 -20.93 13.29
CA PRO A 421 -12.86 -19.99 13.89
C PRO A 421 -13.98 -20.75 14.62
N PRO A 422 -14.58 -20.18 15.68
CA PRO A 422 -15.68 -20.82 16.41
C PRO A 422 -16.86 -21.15 15.49
N GLN A 423 -17.58 -22.25 15.78
CA GLN A 423 -18.73 -22.67 14.98
C GLN A 423 -19.81 -21.58 14.85
N ALA A 424 -19.99 -20.75 15.87
CA ALA A 424 -20.92 -19.62 15.83
C ALA A 424 -20.55 -18.59 14.74
N TYR A 425 -19.25 -18.38 14.47
CA TYR A 425 -18.81 -17.52 13.38
C TYR A 425 -19.14 -18.13 12.02
N LEU A 426 -18.84 -19.43 11.84
CA LEU A 426 -19.10 -20.16 10.59
C LEU A 426 -20.60 -20.14 10.25
N LYS A 427 -21.45 -20.51 11.22
CA LYS A 427 -22.90 -20.47 11.05
C LYS A 427 -23.40 -19.06 10.70
N SER A 428 -22.85 -18.02 11.34
CA SER A 428 -23.26 -16.65 11.03
C SER A 428 -22.88 -16.18 9.62
N LEU A 429 -21.84 -16.77 9.01
CA LEU A 429 -21.46 -16.50 7.62
C LEU A 429 -22.43 -17.16 6.65
N GLU A 430 -22.81 -18.42 6.91
CA GLU A 430 -23.84 -19.14 6.16
C GLU A 430 -25.18 -18.37 6.21
N ASP A 431 -25.66 -18.03 7.40
CA ASP A 431 -26.88 -17.25 7.61
C ASP A 431 -26.82 -15.88 6.89
N PHE A 432 -25.63 -15.26 6.82
CA PHE A 432 -25.41 -14.00 6.12
C PHE A 432 -25.52 -14.14 4.60
N ILE A 433 -24.89 -15.19 4.02
CA ILE A 433 -24.95 -15.47 2.59
C ILE A 433 -26.38 -15.78 2.16
N ASP A 434 -27.07 -16.63 2.93
CA ASP A 434 -28.47 -17.02 2.67
C ASP A 434 -29.41 -15.80 2.73
N ARG A 435 -29.29 -14.98 3.79
CA ARG A 435 -30.08 -13.76 3.94
C ARG A 435 -29.89 -12.78 2.79
N CYS A 436 -28.69 -12.69 2.24
CA CYS A 436 -28.40 -11.79 1.13
C CYS A 436 -28.77 -12.39 -0.23
N GLY A 437 -29.02 -13.70 -0.33
CA GLY A 437 -29.30 -14.39 -1.58
C GLY A 437 -28.15 -14.29 -2.58
N ILE A 438 -26.91 -14.43 -2.11
CA ILE A 438 -25.69 -14.18 -2.92
C ILE A 438 -24.89 -15.45 -3.25
N ASP A 439 -25.37 -16.64 -2.90
CA ASP A 439 -24.64 -17.89 -3.10
C ASP A 439 -24.27 -18.11 -4.58
N ASP A 440 -25.24 -17.99 -5.49
CA ASP A 440 -25.01 -18.12 -6.93
C ASP A 440 -23.99 -17.09 -7.47
N LEU A 441 -24.03 -15.86 -6.95
CA LEU A 441 -23.09 -14.81 -7.34
C LEU A 441 -21.66 -15.12 -6.88
N ILE A 442 -21.51 -15.64 -5.66
CA ILE A 442 -20.21 -16.08 -5.12
C ILE A 442 -19.70 -17.26 -5.94
N THR A 443 -20.55 -18.25 -6.22
CA THR A 443 -20.21 -19.42 -7.03
C THR A 443 -19.75 -19.03 -8.43
N ALA A 444 -20.47 -18.12 -9.10
CA ALA A 444 -20.08 -17.59 -10.40
C ALA A 444 -18.73 -16.86 -10.34
N ALA A 445 -18.51 -16.01 -9.34
CA ALA A 445 -17.23 -15.32 -9.17
C ALA A 445 -16.07 -16.29 -8.92
N ARG A 446 -16.30 -17.34 -8.11
CA ARG A 446 -15.30 -18.38 -7.80
C ARG A 446 -14.92 -19.18 -9.05
N ALA A 447 -15.85 -19.43 -9.96
CA ALA A 447 -15.60 -20.15 -11.21
C ALA A 447 -14.60 -19.44 -12.14
N GLU A 448 -14.35 -18.14 -11.98
CA GLU A 448 -13.33 -17.41 -12.77
C GLU A 448 -11.88 -17.79 -12.39
N ILE A 449 -11.69 -18.40 -11.22
CA ILE A 449 -10.37 -18.86 -10.75
C ILE A 449 -10.30 -20.37 -10.95
N ASP A 450 -10.02 -20.74 -12.19
CA ASP A 450 -9.91 -22.12 -12.65
C ASP A 450 -8.56 -22.39 -13.31
N GLU A 451 -8.07 -23.63 -13.18
CA GLU A 451 -6.79 -24.05 -13.72
C GLU A 451 -6.78 -24.02 -15.25
N GLU A 452 -7.83 -24.52 -15.91
CA GLU A 452 -7.92 -24.56 -17.37
C GLU A 452 -8.06 -23.14 -17.96
N LEU A 453 -8.78 -22.24 -17.27
CA LEU A 453 -8.80 -20.81 -17.64
C LEU A 453 -7.41 -20.17 -17.57
N ILE A 454 -6.64 -20.45 -16.52
CA ILE A 454 -5.25 -19.96 -16.39
C ILE A 454 -4.37 -20.51 -17.51
N LYS A 455 -4.47 -21.82 -17.80
CA LYS A 455 -3.73 -22.49 -18.89
C LYS A 455 -4.06 -21.87 -20.24
N LYS A 456 -5.34 -21.78 -20.58
CA LYS A 456 -5.86 -21.18 -21.82
C LYS A 456 -5.36 -19.74 -21.98
N ARG A 457 -5.37 -18.94 -20.92
CA ARG A 457 -4.87 -17.57 -20.94
C ARG A 457 -3.37 -17.51 -21.24
N ILE A 458 -2.56 -18.38 -20.65
CA ILE A 458 -1.12 -18.46 -20.96
C ILE A 458 -0.87 -18.91 -22.41
N GLU A 459 -1.65 -19.85 -22.91
CA GLU A 459 -1.51 -20.40 -24.27
C GLU A 459 -1.86 -19.39 -25.35
N THR A 460 -2.93 -18.62 -25.13
CA THR A 460 -3.41 -17.58 -26.05
C THR A 460 -2.55 -16.31 -26.05
N MET A 461 -1.74 -16.06 -25.01
CA MET A 461 -0.82 -14.92 -24.99
C MET A 461 0.22 -14.98 -26.12
N ASN A 462 0.56 -13.81 -26.69
CA ASN A 462 1.58 -13.68 -27.73
C ASN A 462 2.98 -14.08 -27.18
N PRO A 463 3.72 -14.99 -27.85
CA PRO A 463 5.03 -15.46 -27.40
C PRO A 463 6.06 -14.34 -27.21
N ASP A 464 6.07 -13.36 -28.11
CA ASP A 464 7.03 -12.26 -28.08
C ASP A 464 6.75 -11.30 -26.92
N GLN A 465 5.48 -11.06 -26.60
CA GLN A 465 5.12 -10.29 -25.41
C GLN A 465 5.56 -11.01 -24.12
N ILE A 466 5.35 -12.33 -24.03
CA ILE A 466 5.85 -13.15 -22.92
C ILE A 466 7.38 -13.07 -22.84
N ARG A 467 8.08 -13.21 -23.98
CA ARG A 467 9.55 -13.17 -24.07
C ARG A 467 10.12 -11.83 -23.58
N ARG A 468 9.54 -10.71 -24.04
CA ARG A 468 9.92 -9.34 -23.61
C ARG A 468 9.79 -9.13 -22.10
N ARG A 469 8.89 -9.85 -21.43
CA ARG A 469 8.62 -9.74 -19.99
C ARG A 469 9.23 -10.87 -19.16
N GLN A 470 10.16 -11.65 -19.72
CA GLN A 470 10.74 -12.83 -19.07
C GLN A 470 11.27 -12.59 -17.65
N LYS A 471 11.93 -11.46 -17.40
CA LYS A 471 12.43 -11.14 -16.07
C LYS A 471 11.32 -10.98 -15.03
N VAL A 472 10.15 -10.46 -15.44
CA VAL A 472 9.01 -10.24 -14.54
C VAL A 472 8.39 -11.58 -14.19
N TRP A 473 7.96 -12.37 -15.17
CA TRP A 473 7.25 -13.61 -14.88
C TRP A 473 8.14 -14.70 -14.28
N LYS A 474 9.44 -14.75 -14.60
CA LYS A 474 10.38 -15.67 -13.90
C LYS A 474 10.43 -15.40 -12.40
N ARG A 475 10.29 -14.13 -12.00
CA ARG A 475 10.24 -13.73 -10.59
C ARG A 475 8.88 -13.99 -9.99
N THR A 476 7.80 -13.53 -10.64
CA THR A 476 6.47 -13.52 -10.05
C THR A 476 5.83 -14.90 -10.02
N PHE A 477 6.04 -15.75 -11.03
CA PHE A 477 5.54 -17.14 -11.06
C PHE A 477 6.49 -18.15 -10.40
N ARG A 478 7.58 -17.70 -9.77
CA ARG A 478 8.49 -18.60 -9.05
C ARG A 478 7.73 -19.39 -7.99
N GLY A 479 7.89 -20.71 -7.96
CA GLY A 479 7.19 -21.59 -7.01
C GLY A 479 5.79 -22.02 -7.45
N THR A 480 5.37 -21.63 -8.66
CA THR A 480 4.09 -22.09 -9.27
C THR A 480 4.34 -23.11 -10.39
N ARG A 481 3.37 -24.00 -10.63
CA ARG A 481 3.33 -24.96 -11.74
C ARG A 481 3.25 -24.28 -13.11
N PHE A 482 2.62 -23.11 -13.19
CA PHE A 482 2.45 -22.33 -14.42
C PHE A 482 3.76 -21.72 -14.96
N LEU A 483 4.82 -21.66 -14.13
CA LEU A 483 6.13 -21.17 -14.58
C LEU A 483 6.70 -22.02 -15.74
N LYS A 484 6.47 -23.34 -15.74
CA LYS A 484 6.94 -24.23 -16.81
C LYS A 484 6.24 -23.91 -18.13
N MET A 485 4.93 -23.64 -18.09
CA MET A 485 4.14 -23.28 -19.25
C MET A 485 4.60 -21.95 -19.86
N LEU A 486 4.81 -20.92 -19.03
CA LEU A 486 5.35 -19.64 -19.49
C LEU A 486 6.73 -19.79 -20.15
N LYS A 487 7.60 -20.65 -19.60
CA LYS A 487 8.89 -20.98 -20.23
C LYS A 487 8.71 -21.61 -21.61
N GLN A 488 7.83 -22.61 -21.73
CA GLN A 488 7.54 -23.29 -23.01
C GLN A 488 6.94 -22.31 -24.03
N ARG A 489 5.92 -21.55 -23.64
CA ARG A 489 5.27 -20.57 -24.51
C ARG A 489 6.24 -19.49 -24.99
N SER A 490 7.14 -19.02 -24.12
CA SER A 490 8.18 -18.04 -24.47
C SER A 490 9.22 -18.52 -25.48
N ARG A 491 9.24 -19.81 -25.83
CA ARG A 491 10.15 -20.39 -26.84
C ARG A 491 9.51 -20.54 -28.22
N LYS A 492 8.18 -20.59 -28.32
CA LYS A 492 7.47 -20.72 -29.60
C LYS A 492 7.71 -19.49 -30.49
N SER A 493 7.73 -19.70 -31.81
CA SER A 493 7.82 -18.61 -32.78
C SER A 493 6.42 -18.02 -33.00
N SER A 494 6.33 -16.73 -33.34
CA SER A 494 5.05 -16.10 -33.70
C SER A 494 4.52 -16.61 -35.06
N GLY A 495 5.35 -17.31 -35.83
CA GLY A 495 5.00 -17.95 -37.10
C GLY A 495 4.24 -19.26 -36.95
N ASP A 496 4.38 -19.96 -35.80
CA ASP A 496 3.74 -21.26 -35.54
C ASP A 496 2.23 -21.15 -35.25
N GLN A 497 1.63 -19.96 -35.34
CA GLN A 497 0.19 -19.71 -35.08
C GLN A 497 -0.65 -19.50 -36.36
N ARG A 498 -0.06 -19.65 -37.55
CA ARG A 498 -0.79 -19.49 -38.84
C ARG A 498 -1.40 -20.78 -39.40
N GLU A 499 -1.28 -21.91 -38.70
CA GLU A 499 -1.81 -23.22 -39.14
C GLU A 499 -2.74 -23.89 -38.11
N ALA A 500 -3.57 -23.12 -37.41
CA ALA A 500 -4.64 -23.68 -36.57
C ALA A 500 -5.96 -22.96 -36.81
#